data_AF-A0A9D6WI92-F1
#
_entry.id   AF-A0A9D6WI92-F1
#
_cell.length_a   1.000
_cell.length_b   1.000
_cell.length_c   1.000
_cell.angle_alpha   90.00
_cell.angle_beta   90.00
_cell.angle_gamma   90.00
#
_symmetry.space_group_name_H-M   'P 1'
#
loop_
_entity.id
_entity.type
_entity.pdbx_description
1 polymer ?
#
loop_
_entity_poly.entity_id
_entity_poly.type
_entity_poly.pdbx_seq_one_letter_code
_entity_poly.pdbx_strand_id
1 'polypeptide(L)' 'MFKNIISPVQAWLLSQGKCVGCGRVLEKKSGNELVRVTCHCGRVYMYEAPAGKFRRATLEEAK' A
#
# COMPACT_ATOMS: atom_id res chain seq x y z
N MET A 1 18.21 15.34 12.92
CA MET A 1 17.19 15.35 11.84
C MET A 1 17.44 14.25 10.81
N PHE A 2 17.58 12.99 11.25
CA PHE A 2 17.70 11.82 10.37
C PHE A 2 16.79 10.71 10.90
N LYS A 3 15.48 10.94 10.84
CA LYS A 3 14.45 9.95 11.23
C LYS A 3 13.60 9.43 10.06
N ASN A 4 13.91 9.83 8.82
CA ASN A 4 13.10 9.47 7.65
C ASN A 4 13.96 9.08 6.42
N ILE A 5 14.99 8.24 6.60
CA ILE A 5 15.75 7.64 5.47
C ILE A 5 15.49 6.13 5.32
N ILE A 6 14.67 5.55 6.18
CA ILE A 6 14.11 4.20 6.03
C ILE A 6 12.70 4.44 5.50
N SER A 7 12.33 4.31 4.22
CA SER A 7 12.79 3.38 3.20
C SER A 7 12.44 3.90 1.80
N PRO A 8 13.41 4.35 0.98
CA PRO A 8 13.15 4.67 -0.42
C PRO A 8 12.53 3.47 -1.16
N VAL A 9 12.96 2.25 -0.80
CA VAL A 9 12.46 1.01 -1.42
C VAL A 9 11.02 0.69 -1.04
N GLN A 10 10.57 0.94 0.19
CA GLN A 10 9.18 0.66 0.58
C GLN A 10 8.22 1.64 -0.09
N ALA A 11 8.58 2.93 -0.12
CA ALA A 11 7.81 3.95 -0.84
C ALA A 11 7.80 3.65 -2.36
N TRP A 12 8.95 3.27 -2.92
CA TRP A 12 9.08 2.92 -4.34
C TRP A 12 8.27 1.66 -4.72
N LEU A 13 8.30 0.61 -3.89
CA LEU A 13 7.48 -0.59 -4.11
C LEU A 13 5.99 -0.25 -4.08
N LEU A 14 5.54 0.60 -3.15
CA LEU A 14 4.15 1.06 -3.11
C LEU A 14 3.78 1.91 -4.32
N SER A 15 4.68 2.78 -4.79
CA SER A 15 4.48 3.53 -6.05
C SER A 15 4.39 2.61 -7.27
N GLN A 16 5.10 1.48 -7.27
CA GLN A 16 4.93 0.44 -8.28
C GLN A 16 3.68 -0.43 -8.08
N GLY A 17 2.90 -0.19 -7.02
CA GLY A 17 1.77 -1.04 -6.65
C GLY A 17 2.22 -2.45 -6.29
N LYS A 18 3.33 -2.60 -5.58
CA LYS A 18 3.85 -3.89 -5.11
C LYS A 18 3.83 -3.96 -3.59
N CYS A 19 3.60 -5.16 -3.07
CA CYS A 19 3.66 -5.44 -1.66
C CYS A 19 5.10 -5.28 -1.14
N VAL A 20 5.28 -4.43 -0.13
CA VAL A 20 6.59 -4.14 0.47
C VAL A 20 7.29 -5.31 1.17
N GLY A 21 6.65 -6.48 1.30
CA GLY A 21 7.30 -7.62 1.92
C GLY A 21 7.23 -8.95 1.16
N CYS A 22 6.45 -9.07 0.09
CA CYS A 22 6.57 -10.22 -0.83
C CYS A 22 6.80 -9.83 -2.29
N GLY A 23 6.86 -8.53 -2.62
CA GLY A 23 7.14 -8.03 -3.97
C GLY A 23 6.04 -8.25 -5.00
N ARG A 24 4.95 -8.96 -4.65
CA ARG A 24 3.82 -9.22 -5.55
C ARG A 24 3.04 -7.95 -5.86
N VAL A 25 2.54 -7.84 -7.09
CA VAL A 25 1.68 -6.74 -7.53
C VAL A 25 0.36 -6.75 -6.72
N LEU A 26 0.01 -5.58 -6.20
CA LEU A 26 -1.24 -5.27 -5.55
C LEU A 26 -2.25 -4.91 -6.64
N GLU A 27 -3.40 -5.57 -6.61
CA GLU A 27 -4.44 -5.35 -7.61
C GLU A 27 -5.08 -3.97 -7.40
N LYS A 28 -5.01 -3.11 -8.43
CA LYS A 28 -5.67 -1.81 -8.42
C LYS A 28 -7.15 -2.05 -8.65
N LYS A 29 -7.97 -1.82 -7.63
CA LYS A 29 -9.41 -1.78 -7.82
C LYS A 29 -9.83 -0.37 -8.24
N SER A 30 -10.54 -0.27 -9.35
CA SER A 30 -11.11 0.99 -9.84
C SER A 30 -12.37 1.31 -9.04
N GLY A 31 -12.42 2.52 -8.47
CA GLY A 31 -13.55 3.07 -7.72
C GLY A 31 -13.26 4.52 -7.35
N ASN A 32 -14.25 5.30 -6.93
CA ASN A 32 -14.00 6.67 -6.41
C ASN A 32 -13.64 6.67 -4.92
N GLU A 33 -13.48 5.49 -4.33
CA GLU A 33 -13.42 5.28 -2.88
C GLU A 33 -12.09 4.65 -2.48
N LEU A 34 -11.84 4.65 -1.17
CA LEU A 34 -10.64 4.07 -0.56
C LEU A 34 -10.80 2.54 -0.50
N VAL A 35 -10.05 1.81 -1.33
CA VAL A 35 -10.26 0.36 -1.50
C VAL A 35 -9.27 -0.45 -0.66
N ARG A 36 -9.80 -1.39 0.13
CA ARG A 36 -8.99 -2.37 0.87
C ARG A 36 -8.41 -3.42 -0.09
N VAL A 37 -7.08 -3.49 -0.14
CA VAL A 37 -6.31 -4.46 -0.93
C VAL A 37 -5.49 -5.33 0.01
N THR A 38 -5.92 -6.58 0.16
CA THR A 38 -5.18 -7.57 0.95
C THR A 38 -4.23 -8.34 0.06
N CYS A 39 -2.94 -8.32 0.40
CA CYS A 39 -1.94 -9.12 -0.27
C CYS A 39 -2.00 -10.57 0.22
N HIS A 40 -1.59 -11.51 -0.63
CA HIS A 40 -1.46 -12.93 -0.30
C HIS A 40 -0.58 -13.20 0.95
N CYS A 41 0.36 -12.31 1.28
CA CYS A 41 1.15 -12.45 2.52
C CYS A 41 0.40 -12.04 3.80
N GLY A 42 -0.89 -11.72 3.71
CA GLY A 42 -1.73 -11.29 4.83
C GLY A 42 -1.65 -9.79 5.15
N ARG A 43 -0.81 -9.02 4.44
CA ARG A 43 -0.72 -7.56 4.64
C ARG A 43 -1.86 -6.84 3.96
N VAL A 44 -2.47 -5.90 4.68
CA VAL A 44 -3.56 -5.08 4.19
C VAL A 44 -3.04 -3.70 3.78
N TYR A 45 -3.44 -3.28 2.59
CA TYR A 45 -3.16 -1.97 2.02
C TYR A 45 -4.47 -1.27 1.70
N MET A 46 -4.42 0.05 1.65
CA MET A 46 -5.51 0.88 1.17
C MET A 46 -5.06 1.56 -0.11
N TYR A 47 -5.87 1.44 -1.15
CA TYR A 47 -5.68 2.09 -2.43
C TYR A 47 -6.59 3.31 -2.51
N GLU A 48 -5.98 4.48 -2.61
CA GLU A 48 -6.68 5.74 -2.82
C GLU A 48 -6.74 6.00 -4.31
N ALA A 49 -7.84 5.61 -4.95
CA ALA A 49 -8.08 5.85 -6.36
C ALA A 49 -7.96 7.33 -6.80
N PRO A 50 -8.48 8.34 -6.05
CA PRO A 50 -8.30 9.74 -6.45
C PRO A 50 -6.83 10.20 -6.42
N ALA A 51 -5.99 9.58 -5.58
CA ALA A 51 -4.57 9.90 -5.48
C ALA A 51 -3.66 8.97 -6.29
N GLY A 52 -4.19 7.84 -6.78
CA GLY A 52 -3.42 6.77 -7.42
C GLY A 52 -2.35 6.14 -6.52
N LYS A 53 -2.52 6.23 -5.20
CA LYS A 53 -1.49 5.86 -4.21
C LYS A 53 -1.92 4.65 -3.39
N PHE A 54 -0.96 3.80 -3.11
CA PHE A 54 -1.10 2.73 -2.12
C PHE A 54 -0.52 3.20 -0.78
N ARG A 55 -1.31 3.09 0.28
CA ARG A 55 -0.86 3.25 1.66
C ARG A 55 -1.09 1.96 2.45
N ARG A 56 -0.41 1.81 3.58
CA ARG A 56 -0.73 0.74 4.52
C ARG A 56 -2.07 1.06 5.19
N ALA A 57 -2.89 0.03 5.41
CA ALA A 57 -4.10 0.17 6.21
C ALA A 57 -3.72 0.54 7.66
N THR A 58 -4.51 1.41 8.28
CA THR A 58 -4.41 1.62 9.73
C THR A 58 -4.90 0.38 10.48
N LEU A 59 -4.62 0.30 11.79
CA LEU A 59 -5.09 -0.80 12.64
C LEU A 59 -6.61 -0.92 12.66
N GLU A 60 -7.31 0.22 12.57
CA GLU A 60 -8.78 0.29 12.51
C GLU A 60 -9.31 -0.26 11.19
N GLU A 61 -8.60 0.01 10.09
CA GLU A 61 -8.92 -0.46 8.74
C GLU A 61 -8.54 -1.94 8.49
N ALA A 62 -7.60 -2.46 9.28
CA ALA A 62 -7.14 -3.85 9.20
C ALA A 62 -7.96 -4.82 10.07
N LYS A 63 -8.75 -4.30 11.01
CA LYS A 63 -9.72 -5.06 11.80
C LYS A 63 -10.85 -5.62 10.92
#